data_AF-A0AAU2QB83-F1
#
_entry.id   AF-A0AAU2QB83-F1
#
_cell.length_a   1.000
_cell.length_b   1.000
_cell.length_c   1.000
_cell.angle_alpha   90.00
_cell.angle_beta   90.00
_cell.angle_gamma   90.00
#
_symmetry.space_group_name_H-M   'P 1'
#
loop_
_entity.id
_entity.type
_entity.pdbx_description
1 polymer ?
#
loop_
_entity_poly.entity_id
_entity_poly.type
_entity_poly.pdbx_seq_one_letter_code
_entity_poly.pdbx_strand_id
1 'polypeptide(L)'
;MAVERAYPEMIRDEHYVRHFNGWEGYAHVRAWRTAPHQVTVVISGLGGTCTLENLLPLLRDEYPDDATDFYFHMPTDWTELGYYAALTTNADGTVVQTRLVGNTLTTRLGPTLHATDDPDDDSIGGDSP
;
A
#
# COMPACT_ATOMS: atom_id res chain seq x y z
N MET A 1 0.70 27.29 18.32
CA MET A 1 -0.46 26.45 18.67
C MET A 1 -0.33 25.17 17.87
N ALA A 2 -0.34 24.01 18.52
CA ALA A 2 -0.26 22.73 17.80
C ALA A 2 -1.62 22.49 17.13
N VAL A 3 -1.63 22.28 15.81
CA VAL A 3 -2.83 21.80 15.11
C VAL A 3 -3.08 20.38 15.63
N GLU A 4 -4.25 20.15 16.20
CA GLU A 4 -4.69 18.81 16.60
C GLU A 4 -4.84 17.99 15.31
N ARG A 5 -3.88 17.10 15.03
CA ARG A 5 -3.95 16.21 13.86
C ARG A 5 -5.02 15.16 14.13
N ALA A 6 -6.07 15.17 13.30
CA ALA A 6 -7.06 14.11 13.29
C ALA A 6 -6.48 12.88 12.59
N TYR A 7 -6.52 11.74 13.28
CA TYR A 7 -6.10 10.45 12.72
C TYR A 7 -7.32 9.62 12.31
N PRO A 8 -7.21 8.79 11.24
CA PRO A 8 -6.06 8.66 10.33
C PRO A 8 -5.95 9.85 9.35
N GLU A 9 -4.73 10.31 9.10
CA GLU A 9 -4.40 11.35 8.11
C GLU A 9 -3.70 10.69 6.92
N MET A 10 -4.23 10.83 5.71
CA MET A 10 -3.53 10.40 4.51
C MET A 10 -2.36 11.36 4.23
N ILE A 11 -1.15 10.81 4.16
CA ILE A 11 0.09 11.59 4.01
C ILE A 11 0.76 11.35 2.65
N ARG A 12 0.32 10.35 1.89
CA ARG A 12 0.84 10.02 0.56
C ARG A 12 -0.22 9.29 -0.26
N ASP A 13 -0.27 9.62 -1.54
CA ASP A 13 -1.01 8.92 -2.59
C ASP A 13 -0.30 9.18 -3.91
N GLU A 14 0.48 8.21 -4.41
CA GLU A 14 1.25 8.39 -5.64
C GLU A 14 1.57 7.09 -6.38
N HIS A 15 1.79 7.24 -7.68
CA HIS A 15 2.38 6.20 -8.53
C HIS A 15 3.90 6.17 -8.30
N TYR A 16 4.37 5.12 -7.63
CA TYR A 16 5.77 4.86 -7.38
C TYR A 16 6.39 4.14 -8.57
N VAL A 17 7.24 4.83 -9.33
CA VAL A 17 7.98 4.27 -10.47
C VAL A 17 9.48 4.32 -10.17
N ARG A 18 10.16 3.17 -10.24
CA ARG A 18 11.59 3.07 -9.97
C ARG A 18 12.25 1.96 -10.77
N HIS A 19 13.54 2.11 -11.04
CA HIS A 19 14.31 1.05 -11.69
C HIS A 19 14.67 -0.06 -10.68
N PHE A 20 14.20 -1.28 -10.94
CA PHE A 20 14.59 -2.50 -10.24
C PHE A 20 15.29 -3.45 -11.20
N ASN A 21 16.51 -3.88 -10.88
CA ASN A 21 17.31 -4.81 -11.69
C ASN A 21 17.46 -4.38 -13.17
N GLY A 22 17.61 -3.07 -13.41
CA GLY A 22 17.84 -2.51 -14.75
C GLY A 22 16.59 -2.24 -15.57
N TRP A 23 15.39 -2.54 -15.07
CA TRP A 23 14.11 -2.27 -15.73
C TRP A 23 13.19 -1.46 -14.81
N GLU A 24 12.21 -0.77 -15.39
CA GLU A 24 11.19 -0.06 -14.61
C GLU A 24 10.25 -1.04 -13.91
N GLY A 25 10.03 -0.80 -12.62
CA GLY A 25 8.96 -1.39 -11.85
C GLY A 25 8.07 -0.28 -11.29
N TYR A 26 6.80 -0.60 -11.10
CA TYR A 26 5.81 0.35 -10.63
C TYR A 26 4.91 -0.25 -9.56
N ALA A 27 4.42 0.62 -8.68
CA ALA A 27 3.40 0.33 -7.69
C ALA A 27 2.63 1.61 -7.37
N HIS A 28 1.34 1.52 -7.09
CA HIS A 28 0.60 2.62 -6.49
C HIS A 28 0.72 2.52 -4.97
N VAL A 29 1.22 3.57 -4.32
CA VAL A 29 1.50 3.59 -2.88
C VAL A 29 0.67 4.68 -2.23
N ARG A 30 -0.20 4.24 -1.31
CA ARG A 30 -0.97 5.12 -0.42
C ARG A 30 -0.50 4.93 1.01
N ALA A 31 -0.31 6.02 1.76
CA ALA A 31 0.11 5.95 3.15
C ALA A 31 -0.70 6.88 4.05
N TRP A 32 -1.02 6.38 5.24
CA TRP A 32 -1.73 7.09 6.28
C TRP A 32 -0.90 7.10 7.55
N ARG A 33 -0.83 8.25 8.22
CA ARG A 33 -0.45 8.31 9.62
C ARG A 33 -1.67 7.94 10.45
N THR A 34 -1.64 6.78 11.11
CA THR A 34 -2.79 6.27 11.89
C THR A 34 -2.69 6.59 13.37
N ALA A 35 -1.49 6.88 13.86
CA ALA A 35 -1.22 7.34 15.21
C ALA A 35 0.11 8.12 15.22
N PRO A 36 0.47 8.78 16.34
CA PRO A 36 1.83 9.25 16.53
C PRO A 36 2.80 8.08 16.37
N HIS A 37 3.84 8.26 15.56
CA HIS A 37 4.84 7.21 15.27
C HIS A 37 4.33 5.95 14.57
N GLN A 38 3.15 5.99 13.92
CA GLN A 38 2.61 4.84 13.19
C GLN A 38 2.09 5.22 11.81
N VAL A 39 2.60 4.52 10.80
CA VAL A 39 2.21 4.67 9.39
C VAL A 39 1.62 3.35 8.90
N THR A 40 0.51 3.43 8.19
CA THR A 40 -0.10 2.33 7.45
C THR A 40 0.10 2.60 5.97
N VAL A 41 0.72 1.66 5.25
CA VAL A 41 0.96 1.74 3.81
C VAL A 41 0.12 0.68 3.10
N VAL A 42 -0.59 1.10 2.06
CA VAL A 42 -1.32 0.23 1.15
C VAL A 42 -0.67 0.30 -0.22
N ILE A 43 -0.36 -0.87 -0.77
CA ILE A 43 0.26 -1.05 -2.07
C ILE A 43 -0.76 -1.65 -3.03
N SER A 44 -0.95 -1.03 -4.18
CA SER A 44 -1.81 -1.48 -5.29
C SER A 44 -1.03 -1.46 -6.60
N GLY A 45 -1.57 -2.10 -7.65
CA GLY A 45 -1.04 -1.94 -9.02
C GLY A 45 0.43 -2.31 -9.19
N LEU A 46 0.92 -3.31 -8.46
CA LEU A 46 2.33 -3.75 -8.55
C LEU A 46 2.59 -4.38 -9.94
N GLY A 47 3.65 -3.93 -10.62
CA GLY A 47 4.04 -4.50 -11.91
C GLY A 47 5.46 -4.16 -12.36
N GLY A 48 5.78 -4.59 -13.58
CA GLY A 48 7.14 -4.55 -14.12
C GLY A 48 8.08 -5.47 -13.35
N THR A 49 9.28 -4.98 -12.99
CA THR A 49 10.25 -5.70 -12.14
C THR A 49 10.11 -5.41 -10.64
N CYS A 50 9.06 -4.68 -10.24
CA CYS A 50 8.80 -4.39 -8.83
C CYS A 50 8.23 -5.64 -8.13
N THR A 51 8.87 -6.06 -7.04
CA THR A 51 8.34 -7.10 -6.14
C THR A 51 8.16 -6.52 -4.74
N LEU A 52 7.31 -7.14 -3.92
CA LEU A 52 7.12 -6.70 -2.53
C LEU A 52 8.44 -6.77 -1.74
N GLU A 53 9.25 -7.80 -1.97
CA GLU A 53 10.55 -7.99 -1.32
C GLU A 53 11.51 -6.83 -1.62
N ASN A 54 11.45 -6.27 -2.83
CA ASN A 54 12.26 -5.14 -3.23
C ASN A 54 11.67 -3.80 -2.77
N LEU A 55 10.34 -3.69 -2.74
CA LEU A 55 9.65 -2.42 -2.46
C LEU A 55 9.53 -2.13 -0.97
N LEU A 56 9.21 -3.12 -0.13
CA LEU A 56 8.97 -2.91 1.30
C LEU A 56 10.15 -2.29 2.06
N PRO A 57 11.42 -2.71 1.84
CA PRO A 57 12.55 -2.07 2.49
C PRO A 57 12.67 -0.59 2.13
N LEU A 58 12.46 -0.24 0.85
CA LEU A 58 12.55 1.16 0.38
C LEU A 58 11.48 2.03 1.02
N LEU A 59 10.24 1.54 1.08
CA LEU A 59 9.16 2.27 1.71
C LEU A 59 9.34 2.39 3.23
N ARG A 60 9.99 1.41 3.87
CA ARG A 60 10.32 1.47 5.29
C ARG A 60 11.40 2.52 5.58
N ASP A 61 12.41 2.63 4.71
CA ASP A 61 13.46 3.64 4.83
C ASP A 61 12.93 5.09 4.68
N GLU A 62 11.76 5.27 4.06
CA GLU A 62 11.10 6.58 3.96
C GLU A 62 10.41 7.01 5.27
N TYR A 63 10.18 6.08 6.21
CA TYR A 63 9.57 6.35 7.52
C TYR A 63 10.41 5.77 8.67
N PRO A 64 11.67 6.21 8.85
CA PRO A 64 12.61 5.56 9.77
C PRO A 64 12.23 5.68 11.26
N ASP A 65 11.43 6.69 11.60
CA ASP A 65 10.98 6.97 12.97
C ASP A 65 9.58 6.40 13.29
N ASP A 66 8.95 5.73 12.33
CA ASP A 66 7.57 5.24 12.44
C ASP A 66 7.51 3.71 12.39
N ALA A 67 6.66 3.12 13.24
CA ALA A 67 6.21 1.75 13.04
C ALA A 67 5.35 1.69 11.77
N THR A 68 5.79 0.90 10.78
CA THR A 68 5.12 0.82 9.47
C THR A 68 4.41 -0.51 9.28
N ASP A 69 3.08 -0.47 9.17
CA ASP A 69 2.23 -1.58 8.79
C ASP A 69 2.01 -1.58 7.27
N PHE A 70 2.22 -2.71 6.61
CA PHE A 70 2.07 -2.83 5.16
C PHE A 70 0.89 -3.71 4.77
N TYR A 71 0.15 -3.28 3.76
CA TYR A 71 -0.98 -3.99 3.19
C TYR A 71 -0.89 -4.00 1.67
N PHE A 72 -1.36 -5.07 1.03
CA PHE A 72 -1.42 -5.22 -0.41
C PHE A 72 -2.85 -5.39 -0.88
N HIS A 73 -3.26 -4.60 -1.86
CA HIS A 73 -4.53 -4.74 -2.54
C HIS A 73 -4.46 -5.93 -3.52
N MET A 74 -5.36 -6.90 -3.38
CA MET A 74 -5.44 -8.11 -4.19
C MET A 74 -6.60 -8.01 -5.18
N PRO A 75 -6.37 -7.57 -6.44
CA PRO A 75 -7.44 -7.29 -7.40
C PRO A 75 -8.15 -8.54 -7.94
N THR A 76 -7.56 -9.73 -7.86
CA THR A 76 -8.10 -10.95 -8.49
C THR A 76 -9.24 -11.64 -7.74
N ASP A 77 -9.66 -11.13 -6.57
CA ASP A 77 -10.63 -11.85 -5.72
C ASP A 77 -12.01 -11.16 -5.61
N TRP A 78 -12.37 -10.24 -6.52
CA TRP A 78 -13.60 -9.38 -6.59
C TRP A 78 -14.98 -9.95 -6.15
N THR A 79 -15.07 -11.24 -5.82
CA THR A 79 -16.18 -11.90 -5.11
C THR A 79 -16.12 -11.88 -3.57
N GLU A 80 -14.98 -11.58 -2.93
CA GLU A 80 -14.80 -11.52 -1.46
C GLU A 80 -14.67 -10.07 -0.92
N LEU A 81 -15.69 -9.53 -0.25
CA LEU A 81 -15.57 -8.24 0.49
C LEU A 81 -14.29 -8.24 1.37
N GLY A 82 -13.32 -7.34 1.10
CA GLY A 82 -12.07 -7.22 1.87
C GLY A 82 -10.78 -7.58 1.12
N TYR A 83 -10.50 -6.91 -0.01
CA TYR A 83 -9.38 -7.17 -0.94
C TYR A 83 -7.98 -6.83 -0.46
N TYR A 84 -7.65 -7.07 0.79
CA TYR A 84 -6.33 -6.73 1.32
C TYR A 84 -5.66 -7.90 2.01
N ALA A 85 -4.35 -8.02 1.79
CA ALA A 85 -3.49 -8.86 2.60
C ALA A 85 -2.59 -7.99 3.47
N ALA A 86 -2.44 -8.34 4.75
CA ALA A 86 -1.36 -7.83 5.58
C ALA A 86 -0.04 -8.44 5.10
N LEU A 87 1.00 -7.62 4.99
CA LEU A 87 2.33 -8.03 4.56
C LEU A 87 3.27 -8.13 5.75
N THR A 88 3.83 -9.32 5.94
CA THR A 88 4.85 -9.57 6.96
C THR A 88 6.16 -9.94 6.28
N THR A 89 7.23 -9.20 6.58
CA THR A 89 8.59 -9.55 6.14
C THR A 89 9.19 -10.56 7.13
N ASN A 90 9.62 -11.71 6.62
CA ASN A 90 10.35 -12.70 7.40
C ASN A 90 11.82 -12.29 7.59
N ALA A 91 12.51 -12.97 8.51
CA ALA A 91 13.94 -12.72 8.79
C ALA A 91 14.87 -12.97 7.58
N ASP A 92 14.43 -13.80 6.62
CA ASP A 92 15.15 -14.08 5.37
C ASP A 92 14.83 -13.09 4.24
N GLY A 93 14.01 -12.08 4.50
CA GLY A 93 13.58 -11.07 3.53
C GLY A 93 12.38 -11.46 2.68
N THR A 94 11.85 -12.68 2.82
CA THR A 94 10.64 -13.10 2.10
C THR A 94 9.40 -12.39 2.65
N VAL A 95 8.41 -12.13 1.78
CA VAL A 95 7.15 -11.47 2.17
C VAL A 95 6.02 -12.49 2.21
N VAL A 96 5.36 -12.58 3.36
CA VAL A 96 4.15 -13.40 3.56
C VAL A 96 2.92 -12.49 3.47
N GLN A 97 1.99 -12.87 2.62
CA GLN A 97 0.70 -12.20 2.45
C GLN A 97 -0.36 -12.93 3.28
N THR A 98 -0.88 -12.29 4.33
CA THR A 98 -1.96 -12.83 5.15
C THR A 98 -3.26 -12.14 4.79
N ARG A 99 -4.21 -12.87 4.19
CA ARG A 99 -5.52 -12.31 3.81
C ARG A 99 -6.22 -11.71 5.03
N LEU A 100 -6.76 -10.51 4.87
CA LEU A 100 -7.63 -9.90 5.86
C LEU A 100 -9.06 -10.31 5.62
N VAL A 101 -9.78 -10.59 6.69
CA VAL A 101 -11.20 -10.87 6.62
C VAL A 101 -11.97 -9.56 6.58
N GLY A 102 -12.81 -9.37 5.56
CA GLY A 102 -13.83 -8.33 5.52
C GLY A 102 -13.30 -6.90 5.60
N ASN A 103 -14.06 -6.04 6.28
CA ASN A 103 -13.84 -4.59 6.35
C ASN A 103 -12.78 -4.17 7.38
N THR A 104 -11.82 -5.04 7.70
CA THR A 104 -10.82 -4.77 8.76
C THR A 104 -10.01 -3.51 8.46
N LEU A 105 -9.49 -3.39 7.23
CA LEU A 105 -8.72 -2.21 6.82
C LEU A 105 -9.60 -0.97 6.65
N THR A 106 -10.80 -1.15 6.10
CA THR A 106 -11.83 -0.08 6.02
C THR A 106 -12.19 0.48 7.39
N THR A 107 -12.31 -0.35 8.42
CA THR A 107 -12.61 0.10 9.79
C THR A 107 -11.47 0.94 10.35
N ARG A 108 -10.22 0.63 9.98
CA ARG A 108 -9.02 1.32 10.44
C ARG A 108 -8.79 2.66 9.74
N LEU A 109 -8.97 2.71 8.43
CA LEU A 109 -8.66 3.88 7.60
C LEU A 109 -9.90 4.73 7.27
N GLY A 110 -11.08 4.20 7.54
CA GLY A 110 -12.35 4.89 7.36
C GLY A 110 -12.60 5.30 5.91
N PRO A 111 -13.35 6.40 5.68
CA PRO A 111 -13.73 6.84 4.33
C PRO A 111 -12.54 7.27 3.46
N THR A 112 -11.38 7.56 4.04
CA THR A 112 -10.19 7.96 3.28
C THR A 112 -9.58 6.82 2.47
N LEU A 113 -9.88 5.56 2.83
CA LEU A 113 -9.50 4.40 2.02
C LEU A 113 -10.26 4.39 0.68
N HIS A 114 -11.57 4.65 0.72
CA HIS A 114 -12.46 4.58 -0.44
C HIS A 114 -12.52 5.87 -1.26
N ALA A 115 -12.04 6.99 -0.73
CA ALA A 115 -11.94 8.24 -1.49
C ALA A 115 -10.94 8.15 -2.67
N THR A 116 -10.14 7.08 -2.71
CA THR A 116 -9.10 6.84 -3.72
C THR A 116 -9.24 5.46 -4.41
N ASP A 117 -10.19 4.63 -3.98
CA ASP A 117 -10.65 3.48 -4.78
C ASP A 117 -11.64 4.02 -5.82
N ASP A 118 -11.13 4.66 -6.85
CA ASP A 118 -11.93 4.92 -8.05
C ASP A 118 -12.08 3.57 -8.79
N PRO A 119 -13.29 3.00 -8.88
CA PRO A 119 -13.51 1.79 -9.67
C PRO A 119 -13.28 2.01 -11.18
N ASP A 120 -13.17 3.26 -11.63
CA ASP A 120 -12.80 3.66 -12.99
C ASP A 120 -11.31 4.06 -13.11
N ASP A 121 -10.44 3.71 -12.14
CA ASP A 121 -8.99 3.87 -12.30
C ASP A 121 -8.43 2.85 -13.32
N ASP A 122 -8.74 3.10 -14.59
CA ASP A 122 -8.16 2.52 -15.79
C ASP A 122 -6.65 2.84 -15.93
N SER A 123 -5.93 3.22 -14.86
CA SER A 123 -4.47 3.32 -14.89
C SER A 123 -3.77 1.96 -15.04
N ILE A 124 -4.53 0.85 -15.07
CA ILE A 124 -4.14 -0.37 -15.77
C ILE A 124 -4.91 -0.49 -17.10
N GLY A 125 -4.64 0.43 -18.02
CA GLY A 125 -5.06 0.37 -19.41
C GLY A 125 -4.32 1.46 -20.18
N GLY A 126 -3.54 1.20 -21.22
CA GLY A 126 -3.20 0.01 -21.95
C GLY A 126 -2.53 0.53 -23.21
N ASP A 127 -1.34 0.03 -23.53
CA ASP A 127 -0.95 -0.07 -24.93
C ASP A 127 0.12 -1.15 -25.05
N SER A 128 -0.30 -2.27 -25.65
CA SER A 128 0.60 -3.14 -26.37
C SER A 128 1.24 -2.35 -27.52
N PRO A 129 2.44 -2.73 -27.92
CA PRO A 129 2.52 -3.39 -29.22
C PRO A 129 2.75 -4.90 -29.11
#